data_AF-A0A9P6FJK9-F1
#
_entry.id   AF-A0A9P6FJK9-F1
#
_cell.length_a   1.000
_cell.length_b   1.000
_cell.length_c   1.000
_cell.angle_alpha   90.00
_cell.angle_beta   90.00
_cell.angle_gamma   90.00
#
_symmetry.space_group_name_H-M   'P 1'
#
loop_
_entity.id
_entity.type
_entity.pdbx_description
1 polymer ?
#
loop_
_entity_poly.entity_id
_entity_poly.type
_entity_poly.pdbx_seq_one_letter_code
_entity_poly.pdbx_strand_id
1 'polypeptide(L)' 'MASPHVAGLIAYFLALIPENDSAFYSGPLTPKEMKAYLKARATRDALDDIDRRTPNLLIYNGIPNDDYLAW' A
#
# COMPACT_ATOMS: atom_id res chain seq x y z
N MET A 1 3.77 7.92 -15.51
CA MET A 1 2.37 7.57 -15.17
C MET A 1 2.31 6.98 -13.76
N ALA A 2 1.82 7.72 -12.76
CA ALA A 2 1.83 7.30 -11.34
C ALA A 2 0.52 6.65 -10.86
N SER A 3 -0.63 7.21 -11.26
CA SER A 3 -1.96 6.72 -10.87
C SER A 3 -2.23 5.22 -11.13
N PRO A 4 -1.85 4.62 -12.27
CA PRO A 4 -2.10 3.18 -12.48
C PRO A 4 -1.33 2.28 -11.50
N HIS A 5 -0.14 2.70 -11.02
CA HIS A 5 0.60 1.94 -10.00
C HIS A 5 -0.13 1.94 -8.66
N VAL A 6 -0.70 3.08 -8.26
CA VAL A 6 -1.53 3.18 -7.05
C VAL A 6 -2.79 2.33 -7.19
N ALA A 7 -3.46 2.36 -8.35
CA ALA A 7 -4.65 1.55 -8.61
C ALA A 7 -4.35 0.04 -8.57
N GLY A 8 -3.25 -0.39 -9.21
CA GLY A 8 -2.80 -1.78 -9.16
C GLY A 8 -2.47 -2.23 -7.74
N LEU A 9 -1.84 -1.37 -6.95
CA LEU A 9 -1.53 -1.65 -5.54
C LEU A 9 -2.81 -1.76 -4.68
N ILE A 10 -3.81 -0.91 -4.92
CA ILE A 10 -5.12 -1.04 -4.26
C ILE A 10 -5.78 -2.35 -4.63
N ALA A 11 -5.78 -2.71 -5.91
CA ALA A 11 -6.34 -3.98 -6.37
C ALA A 11 -5.63 -5.18 -5.73
N TYR A 12 -4.30 -5.14 -5.61
CA TYR A 12 -3.51 -6.14 -4.88
C TYR A 12 -3.98 -6.28 -3.43
N PHE A 13 -4.10 -5.17 -2.69
CA PHE A 13 -4.55 -5.24 -1.29
C PHE A 13 -5.99 -5.71 -1.14
N LEU A 14 -6.90 -5.31 -2.05
CA LEU A 14 -8.28 -5.79 -2.03
C LEU A 14 -8.36 -7.30 -2.28
N ALA A 15 -7.50 -7.84 -3.15
CA ALA A 15 -7.43 -9.28 -3.42
C ALA A 15 -6.91 -10.11 -2.23
N LEU A 16 -6.22 -9.48 -1.26
CA LEU A 16 -5.77 -10.14 -0.03
C LEU A 16 -6.83 -10.14 1.08
N ILE A 17 -7.93 -9.41 0.91
CA ILE A 17 -8.99 -9.36 1.93
C ILE A 17 -9.76 -10.69 1.90
N PRO A 18 -9.94 -11.36 3.06
CA PRO A 18 -10.75 -12.57 3.14
C PRO A 18 -12.19 -12.34 2.67
N GLU A 19 -12.82 -13.39 2.12
CA GLU A 19 -14.25 -13.36 1.79
C GLU A 19 -15.11 -13.18 3.04
N ASN A 20 -16.34 -12.69 2.86
CA ASN A 20 -17.22 -12.27 3.96
C ASN A 20 -17.69 -13.41 4.87
N ASP A 21 -17.61 -14.66 4.42
CA ASP A 21 -17.89 -15.87 5.17
C ASP A 21 -16.64 -16.46 5.88
N SER A 22 -15.48 -15.86 5.68
CA SER A 22 -14.23 -16.27 6.33
C SER A 22 -14.22 -15.92 7.82
N ALA A 23 -13.71 -16.83 8.65
CA ALA A 23 -13.45 -16.59 10.07
C ALA A 23 -12.42 -15.47 10.33
N PHE A 24 -11.67 -15.06 9.31
CA PHE A 24 -10.69 -13.97 9.38
C PHE A 24 -11.23 -12.65 8.79
N TYR A 25 -12.49 -12.61 8.35
CA TYR A 25 -13.10 -11.39 7.85
C TYR A 25 -13.31 -10.37 8.98
N SER A 26 -12.71 -9.19 8.83
CA SER A 26 -12.75 -8.11 9.83
C SER A 26 -13.72 -6.98 9.47
N GLY A 27 -14.50 -7.16 8.40
CA GLY A 27 -15.46 -6.18 7.91
C GLY A 27 -15.05 -5.52 6.59
N PRO A 28 -15.94 -4.69 6.01
CA PRO A 28 -15.70 -4.05 4.73
C PRO A 28 -14.66 -2.94 4.85
N LEU A 29 -13.62 -2.98 4.01
CA LEU A 29 -12.61 -1.94 3.97
C LEU A 29 -13.13 -0.70 3.24
N THR A 30 -13.18 0.43 3.93
CA THR A 30 -13.62 1.70 3.33
C THR A 30 -12.51 2.40 2.54
N PRO A 31 -12.83 3.29 1.58
CA PRO A 31 -11.83 4.10 0.89
C PRO A 31 -10.95 4.95 1.84
N LYS A 32 -11.51 5.39 2.97
CA LYS A 32 -10.78 6.17 3.98
C LYS A 32 -9.73 5.32 4.68
N GLU A 33 -10.09 4.09 5.07
CA GLU A 33 -9.17 3.15 5.70
C GLU A 33 -8.11 2.68 4.71
N MET A 34 -8.47 2.38 3.46
CA MET A 34 -7.50 2.03 2.40
C MET A 34 -6.49 3.16 2.19
N LYS A 35 -6.94 4.42 2.13
CA LYS A 35 -6.03 5.58 2.02
C LYS A 35 -5.09 5.69 3.22
N ALA A 36 -5.60 5.50 4.44
CA ALA A 36 -4.78 5.52 5.64
C ALA A 36 -3.75 4.37 5.64
N TYR A 37 -4.17 3.18 5.24
CA TYR A 37 -3.35 1.98 5.12
C TYR A 37 -2.18 2.17 4.14
N LEU A 38 -2.44 2.71 2.95
CA LEU A 38 -1.42 3.04 1.95
C LEU A 38 -0.39 4.04 2.49
N LYS A 39 -0.85 5.12 3.13
CA LYS A 39 0.03 6.14 3.72
C LYS A 39 0.88 5.60 4.87
N ALA A 40 0.37 4.62 5.62
CA ALA A 40 1.09 4.02 6.74
C ALA A 40 2.24 3.12 6.26
N ARG A 41 2.06 2.44 5.11
CA ARG A 41 3.03 1.50 4.53
C ARG A 41 4.00 2.11 3.52
N ALA A 42 3.71 3.31 3.03
CA ALA A 42 4.60 4.00 2.10
C ALA A 42 6.00 4.17 2.68
N THR A 43 7.01 3.96 1.84
CA THR A 43 8.40 4.29 2.16
C THR A 43 8.52 5.80 2.36
N ARG A 44 9.06 6.20 3.49
CA ARG A 44 9.21 7.60 3.88
C ARG A 44 10.54 8.14 3.40
N ASP A 45 10.55 9.40 3.00
CA ASP A 45 11.77 10.18 2.79
C ASP A 45 12.73 9.57 1.75
N ALA A 46 12.18 8.85 0.76
CA ALA A 46 12.92 8.21 -0.31
C ALA A 46 13.00 9.03 -1.61
N LEU A 47 12.23 10.11 -1.71
CA LEU A 47 12.21 11.00 -2.88
C LEU A 47 13.03 12.26 -2.59
N ASP A 48 13.87 12.63 -3.55
CA ASP A 48 14.57 13.91 -3.57
C ASP A 48 13.75 14.97 -4.34
N ASP A 49 14.11 16.26 -4.19
CA ASP A 49 13.50 17.39 -4.91
C ASP A 49 11.97 17.53 -4.72
N ILE A 50 11.53 17.51 -3.46
CA ILE A 50 10.12 17.69 -3.08
C ILE A 50 9.90 18.98 -2.26
N ASP A 51 8.80 19.67 -2.53
CA ASP A 51 8.40 20.86 -1.78
C ASP A 51 8.05 20.53 -0.31
N ARG A 52 8.30 21.48 0.60
CA ARG A 52 8.01 21.35 2.05
C ARG A 52 6.56 20.97 2.39
N ARG A 53 5.59 21.25 1.50
CA ARG A 53 4.17 20.95 1.72
C ARG A 53 3.73 19.61 1.10
N THR A 54 4.62 18.92 0.39
CA THR A 54 4.33 17.65 -0.28
C THR A 54 4.77 16.50 0.61
N PRO A 55 3.89 15.52 0.92
CA PRO A 55 4.28 14.35 1.69
C PRO A 55 5.34 13.53 0.94
N ASN A 56 6.47 13.24 1.59
CA ASN A 56 7.49 12.33 1.05
C ASN A 56 7.08 10.87 1.29
N LEU A 57 6.18 10.37 0.44
CA LEU A 57 5.61 9.03 0.56
C LEU A 57 5.68 8.33 -0.79
N LEU A 58 6.54 7.32 -0.88
CA LEU A 58 6.62 6.42 -2.02
C LEU A 58 5.79 5.16 -1.73
N ILE A 59 4.85 4.81 -2.62
CA ILE A 59 4.00 3.63 -2.43
C ILE A 59 4.82 2.34 -2.34
N TYR A 60 4.37 1.40 -1.50
CA TYR A 60 5.09 0.15 -1.22
C TYR A 60 4.09 -1.00 -1.02
N ASN A 61 4.42 -2.18 -1.58
CA ASN A 61 3.58 -3.37 -1.53
C ASN A 61 3.77 -4.22 -0.25
N GLY A 62 4.78 -3.92 0.56
CA GLY A 62 5.03 -4.64 1.81
C GLY A 62 6.02 -5.79 1.70
N ILE A 63 6.65 -6.04 0.53
CA ILE A 63 7.63 -7.11 0.35
C ILE A 63 9.04 -6.57 0.61
N PRO A 64 9.74 -7.03 1.68
CA PRO A 64 11.10 -6.59 1.99
C PRO A 64 12.06 -6.88 0.84
N ASN A 65 13.06 -6.01 0.66
CA ASN A 65 14.10 -6.22 -0.35
C ASN A 65 14.96 -7.47 -0.09
N ASP A 66 14.99 -7.95 1.15
CA ASP A 66 15.84 -9.07 1.59
C ASP A 66 15.29 -10.44 1.14
N ASP A 67 14.01 -10.53 0.80
CA ASP A 67 13.34 -11.78 0.40
C ASP A 67 13.61 -12.20 -1.06
N TYR A 68 14.37 -11.42 -1.83
CA TYR A 68 14.67 -11.72 -3.24
C TYR A 68 15.93 -12.58 -3.46
N LEU A 69 16.69 -12.91 -2.41
CA LEU A 69 17.96 -13.65 -2.50
C LEU A 69 17.99 -14.98 -1.71
N ALA A 70 16.86 -15.42 -1.17
CA ALA A 70 16.75 -16.72 -0.48
C ALA A 70 16.24 -17.81 -1.45
N TRP A 71 17.10 -18.24 -2.37
CA TRP A 71 16.94 -19.51 -3.10
C TRP A 71 18.26 -20.27 -3.10
#